data_AF-A0A9W7D193-F1
#
_entry.id   AF-A0A9W7D193-F1
#
_cell.length_a   1.000
_cell.length_b   1.000
_cell.length_c   1.000
_cell.angle_alpha   90.00
_cell.angle_beta   90.00
_cell.angle_gamma   90.00
#
_symmetry.space_group_name_H-M   'P 1'
#
loop_
_entity.id
_entity.type
_entity.pdbx_description
1 polymer ?
#
loop_
_entity_poly.entity_id
_entity_poly.type
_entity_poly.pdbx_seq_one_letter_code
_entity_poly.pdbx_strand_id
1 'polypeptide(L)'
;MAAQHPALEAPAQVDAVAACALPSALFSDEETGAEEQELPLLAVAQAQLEGNVWSGGVALLDAASSERLCELQLHAGVGALAWCGADGDVLAMGCDDGDVRLARLSTDVAFAFVPLGGDSAEEEDAAATGWGHDDVVTGVSASKIDKTQLASCSWDLTCVRWVGGGSGRRRGLTGALQGEALGHRSGGQSGRDVGG
;
A
#
# COMPACT_ATOMS: atom_id res chain seq x y z
N MET A 1 -31.63 12.52 -15.98
CA MET A 1 -31.26 12.12 -14.61
C MET A 1 -31.44 10.62 -14.53
N ALA A 2 -30.35 9.86 -14.64
CA ALA A 2 -30.40 8.42 -14.45
C ALA A 2 -30.65 8.13 -12.97
N ALA A 3 -31.63 7.29 -12.66
CA ALA A 3 -31.89 6.87 -11.29
C ALA A 3 -30.65 6.11 -10.79
N GLN A 4 -30.07 6.58 -9.69
CA GLN A 4 -29.00 5.87 -9.01
C GLN A 4 -29.52 4.49 -8.59
N HIS A 5 -28.79 3.44 -8.98
CA HIS A 5 -29.18 2.06 -8.72
C HIS A 5 -29.06 1.78 -7.20
N PRO A 6 -30.03 1.11 -6.56
CA PRO A 6 -30.03 0.84 -5.11
C PRO A 6 -28.83 0.00 -4.62
N ALA A 7 -27.98 -0.51 -5.52
CA ALA A 7 -26.70 -1.13 -5.16
C ALA A 7 -25.66 -0.10 -4.66
N LEU A 8 -25.81 1.19 -5.01
CA LEU A 8 -24.99 2.29 -4.50
C LEU A 8 -25.28 2.62 -3.02
N GLU A 9 -26.28 1.99 -2.40
CA GLU A 9 -26.61 2.11 -0.98
C GLU A 9 -26.09 0.94 -0.13
N ALA A 10 -25.33 -0.01 -0.72
CA ALA A 10 -24.73 -1.08 0.06
C ALA A 10 -23.68 -0.49 1.04
N PRO A 11 -23.70 -0.90 2.33
CA PRO A 11 -22.68 -0.46 3.26
C PRO A 11 -21.31 -0.95 2.77
N ALA A 12 -20.36 -0.01 2.59
CA ALA A 12 -19.00 -0.35 2.20
C ALA A 12 -18.40 -1.36 3.18
N GLN A 13 -17.83 -2.44 2.68
CA GLN A 13 -17.12 -3.41 3.50
C GLN A 13 -15.75 -2.85 3.85
N VAL A 14 -15.34 -2.96 5.11
CA VAL A 14 -13.97 -2.62 5.53
C VAL A 14 -13.12 -3.88 5.46
N ASP A 15 -12.10 -3.87 4.60
CA ASP A 15 -11.26 -5.03 4.36
C ASP A 15 -9.94 -4.99 5.13
N ALA A 16 -9.38 -3.79 5.30
CA ALA A 16 -8.13 -3.59 6.03
C ALA A 16 -8.07 -2.22 6.70
N VAL A 17 -7.28 -2.14 7.77
CA VAL A 17 -6.99 -0.89 8.48
C VAL A 17 -5.51 -0.79 8.81
N ALA A 18 -4.95 0.41 8.74
CA ALA A 18 -3.58 0.69 9.17
C ALA A 18 -3.52 2.03 9.89
N ALA A 19 -3.03 1.99 11.13
CA ALA A 19 -2.82 3.19 11.94
C ALA A 19 -1.39 3.72 11.76
N CYS A 20 -1.27 5.04 11.69
CA CYS A 20 0.00 5.74 11.88
C CYS A 20 -0.18 6.95 12.80
N ALA A 21 0.94 7.40 13.34
CA ALA A 21 1.04 8.62 14.12
C ALA A 21 2.09 9.47 13.42
N LEU A 22 1.68 10.60 12.85
CA LEU A 22 2.59 11.53 12.19
C LEU A 22 2.82 12.74 13.10
N PRO A 23 4.06 13.23 13.24
CA PRO A 23 4.36 14.39 14.07
C PRO A 23 3.59 15.62 13.56
N SER A 24 2.85 16.31 14.43
CA SER A 24 2.16 17.55 14.05
C SER A 24 3.10 18.68 13.60
N ALA A 25 4.38 18.59 13.94
CA ALA A 25 5.43 19.47 13.43
C ALA A 25 5.59 19.43 11.91
N LEU A 26 5.12 18.37 11.23
CA LEU A 26 5.04 18.33 9.76
C LEU A 26 3.91 19.21 9.20
N PHE A 27 3.01 19.70 10.06
CA PHE A 27 1.73 20.32 9.66
C PHE A 27 1.49 21.72 10.25
N SER A 28 2.34 22.19 11.16
CA SER A 28 2.22 23.52 11.79
C SER A 28 3.44 24.38 11.47
N ASP A 29 3.22 25.54 10.85
CA ASP A 29 4.24 26.59 10.61
C ASP A 29 4.52 27.42 11.88
N GLU A 30 3.79 27.17 12.97
CA GLU A 30 4.00 27.82 14.26
C GLU A 30 4.92 26.98 15.14
N GLU A 31 6.17 27.45 15.30
CA GLU A 31 7.14 27.02 16.31
C GLU A 31 6.64 27.40 17.71
N THR A 32 5.58 26.73 18.17
CA THR A 32 5.12 26.81 19.55
C THR A 32 5.68 25.59 20.27
N GLY A 33 6.46 25.81 21.33
CA GLY A 33 7.09 24.76 22.15
C GLY A 33 6.10 23.92 22.97
N ALA A 34 4.92 23.64 22.44
CA ALA A 34 4.02 22.62 22.91
C ALA A 34 4.51 21.25 22.39
N GLU A 35 4.41 20.22 23.23
CA GLU A 35 4.85 18.86 22.92
C GLU A 35 4.38 18.42 21.53
N GLU A 36 5.26 17.81 20.72
CA GLU A 36 4.98 17.32 19.36
C GLU A 36 3.75 16.42 19.37
N GLN A 37 2.56 17.00 19.16
CA GLN A 37 1.30 16.29 19.28
C GLN A 37 1.13 15.38 18.07
N GLU A 38 1.39 14.08 18.17
CA GLU A 38 1.17 13.19 17.04
C GLU A 38 -0.30 13.18 16.62
N LEU A 39 -0.57 13.35 15.32
CA LEU A 39 -1.91 13.19 14.77
C LEU A 39 -2.18 11.69 14.58
N PRO A 40 -3.14 11.08 15.29
CA PRO A 40 -3.46 9.68 15.14
C PRO A 40 -4.30 9.50 13.87
N LEU A 41 -3.73 8.87 12.86
CA LEU A 41 -4.36 8.67 11.56
C LEU A 41 -4.73 7.21 11.35
N LEU A 42 -5.87 6.97 10.72
CA LEU A 42 -6.34 5.66 10.33
C LEU A 42 -6.59 5.60 8.83
N ALA A 43 -5.81 4.79 8.12
CA ALA A 43 -6.14 4.38 6.76
C ALA A 43 -7.10 3.20 6.81
N VAL A 44 -8.19 3.27 6.06
CA VAL A 44 -9.26 2.26 6.01
C VAL A 44 -9.49 1.88 4.56
N ALA A 45 -9.20 0.63 4.20
CA ALA A 45 -9.54 0.07 2.90
C ALA A 45 -11.02 -0.29 2.88
N GLN A 46 -11.71 0.14 1.83
CA GLN A 46 -13.14 0.00 1.65
C GLN A 46 -13.44 -0.64 0.30
N ALA A 47 -14.09 -1.80 0.29
CA ALA A 47 -14.62 -2.40 -0.93
C ALA A 47 -16.05 -1.93 -1.22
N GLN A 48 -16.25 -1.59 -2.50
CA GLN A 48 -17.54 -1.44 -3.15
C GLN A 48 -17.91 -2.79 -3.76
N LEU A 49 -18.73 -3.55 -3.05
CA LEU A 49 -19.19 -4.87 -3.49
C LEU A 49 -20.43 -4.73 -4.39
N GLU A 50 -20.23 -4.18 -5.59
CA GLU A 50 -21.28 -4.11 -6.61
C GLU A 50 -21.25 -5.34 -7.51
N GLY A 51 -22.06 -6.35 -7.15
CA GLY A 51 -22.11 -7.62 -7.89
C GLY A 51 -20.82 -8.42 -7.73
N ASN A 52 -20.12 -8.68 -8.84
CA ASN A 52 -18.81 -9.35 -8.85
C ASN A 52 -17.63 -8.37 -9.03
N VAL A 53 -17.90 -7.05 -8.94
CA VAL A 53 -16.85 -6.04 -9.01
C VAL A 53 -16.24 -5.87 -7.63
N TRP A 54 -14.94 -6.09 -7.54
CA TRP A 54 -14.14 -5.85 -6.36
C TRP A 54 -13.36 -4.57 -6.64
N SER A 55 -14.03 -3.43 -6.53
CA SER A 55 -13.40 -2.11 -6.61
C SER A 55 -13.48 -1.45 -5.26
N GLY A 56 -12.66 -0.43 -5.02
CA GLY A 56 -12.61 0.15 -3.70
C GLY A 56 -11.60 1.27 -3.58
N GLY A 57 -11.38 1.70 -2.37
CA GLY A 57 -10.45 2.78 -2.11
C GLY A 57 -9.92 2.72 -0.70
N VAL A 58 -9.10 3.72 -0.39
CA VAL A 58 -8.64 3.95 0.96
C VAL A 58 -9.12 5.31 1.41
N ALA A 59 -9.85 5.34 2.52
CA ALA A 59 -10.14 6.56 3.26
C ALA A 59 -9.07 6.80 4.31
N LEU A 60 -8.64 8.04 4.46
CA LEU A 60 -7.88 8.51 5.61
C LEU A 60 -8.82 9.17 6.61
N LEU A 61 -8.74 8.78 7.87
CA LEU A 61 -9.49 9.37 8.96
C LEU A 61 -8.56 9.91 10.04
N ASP A 62 -8.95 11.00 10.67
CA ASP A 62 -8.46 11.35 12.01
C ASP A 62 -9.10 10.38 13.00
N ALA A 63 -8.28 9.57 13.68
CA ALA A 63 -8.76 8.56 14.60
C ALA A 63 -9.37 9.13 15.89
N ALA A 64 -9.02 10.38 16.26
CA ALA A 64 -9.56 11.03 17.44
C ALA A 64 -10.97 11.59 17.19
N SER A 65 -11.18 12.26 16.06
CA SER A 65 -12.46 12.86 15.70
C SER A 65 -13.36 11.94 14.86
N SER A 66 -12.81 10.88 14.28
CA SER A 66 -13.44 10.06 13.24
C SER A 66 -13.82 10.85 11.99
N GLU A 67 -13.20 12.01 11.77
CA GLU A 67 -13.39 12.81 10.57
C GLU A 67 -12.63 12.19 9.39
N ARG A 68 -13.31 12.10 8.23
CA ARG A 68 -12.67 11.68 6.98
C ARG A 68 -11.87 12.84 6.40
N LEU A 69 -10.55 12.66 6.30
CA LEU A 69 -9.61 13.69 5.84
C LEU A 69 -9.44 13.67 4.32
N CYS A 70 -9.29 12.48 3.73
CA CYS A 70 -9.18 12.31 2.28
C CYS A 70 -9.54 10.88 1.84
N GLU A 71 -9.57 10.66 0.52
CA GLU A 71 -9.83 9.37 -0.10
C GLU A 71 -8.95 9.17 -1.33
N LEU A 72 -8.52 7.93 -1.56
CA LEU A 72 -7.94 7.47 -2.81
C LEU A 72 -8.82 6.36 -3.37
N GLN A 73 -9.46 6.61 -4.51
CA GLN A 73 -10.24 5.60 -5.22
C GLN A 73 -9.33 4.77 -6.13
N LEU A 74 -9.57 3.46 -6.15
CA LEU A 74 -8.86 2.48 -6.97
C LEU A 74 -9.89 1.62 -7.73
N HIS A 75 -9.47 1.13 -8.89
CA HIS A 75 -10.27 0.17 -9.67
C HIS A 75 -10.15 -1.26 -9.13
N ALA A 76 -9.03 -1.56 -8.46
CA ALA A 76 -8.78 -2.82 -7.76
C ALA A 76 -9.30 -2.75 -6.31
N GLY A 77 -9.68 -3.91 -5.77
CA GLY A 77 -9.99 -4.09 -4.37
C GLY A 77 -8.71 -4.01 -3.54
N VAL A 78 -8.79 -3.42 -2.34
CA VAL A 78 -7.64 -3.31 -1.43
C VAL A 78 -7.88 -4.19 -0.21
N GLY A 79 -7.11 -5.28 -0.09
CA GLY A 79 -7.27 -6.27 0.98
C GLY A 79 -6.27 -6.13 2.13
N ALA A 80 -5.21 -5.34 1.95
CA ALA A 80 -4.15 -5.19 2.96
C ALA A 80 -3.53 -3.79 2.94
N LEU A 81 -3.17 -3.28 4.11
CA LEU A 81 -2.58 -1.94 4.29
C LEU A 81 -1.37 -1.97 5.23
N ALA A 82 -0.34 -1.18 4.92
CA ALA A 82 0.76 -0.91 5.86
C ALA A 82 1.40 0.45 5.61
N TRP A 83 1.69 1.19 6.68
CA TRP A 83 2.49 2.42 6.61
C TRP A 83 3.99 2.11 6.59
N CYS A 84 4.71 2.71 5.64
CA CYS A 84 6.14 2.59 5.40
C CYS A 84 6.76 3.96 4.99
N GLY A 85 8.01 3.94 4.56
CA GLY A 85 8.78 5.16 4.26
C GLY A 85 9.56 5.65 5.48
N ALA A 86 10.70 6.31 5.26
CA ALA A 86 11.55 6.80 6.35
C ALA A 86 10.76 7.68 7.34
N ASP A 87 9.86 8.50 6.80
CA ASP A 87 9.02 9.42 7.56
C ASP A 87 7.70 8.77 8.01
N GLY A 88 7.39 7.54 7.56
CA GLY A 88 6.13 6.84 7.86
C GLY A 88 4.93 7.38 7.08
N ASP A 89 5.19 8.15 6.03
CA ASP A 89 4.23 8.91 5.21
C ASP A 89 3.78 8.14 3.96
N VAL A 90 4.30 6.94 3.71
CA VAL A 90 3.93 6.14 2.53
C VAL A 90 2.99 5.02 2.95
N LEU A 91 1.83 4.94 2.31
CA LEU A 91 0.90 3.84 2.46
C LEU A 91 1.13 2.80 1.37
N ALA A 92 1.40 1.57 1.78
CA ALA A 92 1.39 0.40 0.91
C ALA A 92 0.03 -0.29 0.93
N MET A 93 -0.48 -0.62 -0.25
CA MET A 93 -1.80 -1.20 -0.49
C MET A 93 -1.62 -2.50 -1.26
N GLY A 94 -2.03 -3.62 -0.66
CA GLY A 94 -2.10 -4.90 -1.36
C GLY A 94 -3.43 -5.05 -2.07
N CYS A 95 -3.37 -5.21 -3.39
CA CYS A 95 -4.54 -5.26 -4.26
C CYS A 95 -4.92 -6.68 -4.68
N ASP A 96 -6.17 -6.86 -5.06
CA ASP A 96 -6.72 -8.14 -5.54
C ASP A 96 -6.31 -8.50 -6.98
N ASP A 97 -5.82 -7.53 -7.74
CA ASP A 97 -5.19 -7.72 -9.04
C ASP A 97 -3.75 -8.27 -8.96
N GLY A 98 -3.24 -8.49 -7.74
CA GLY A 98 -1.89 -8.99 -7.47
C GLY A 98 -0.84 -7.91 -7.25
N ASP A 99 -1.16 -6.63 -7.49
CA ASP A 99 -0.20 -5.55 -7.34
C ASP A 99 -0.09 -5.03 -5.89
N VAL A 100 1.08 -4.47 -5.57
CA VAL A 100 1.29 -3.67 -4.36
C VAL A 100 1.47 -2.22 -4.76
N ARG A 101 0.44 -1.40 -4.53
CA ARG A 101 0.45 0.02 -4.89
C ARG A 101 0.92 0.87 -3.72
N LEU A 102 1.66 1.93 -4.01
CA LEU A 102 2.17 2.87 -3.01
C LEU A 102 1.54 4.26 -3.22
N ALA A 103 1.19 4.94 -2.13
CA ALA A 103 0.82 6.34 -2.17
C ALA A 103 1.46 7.08 -1.00
N ARG A 104 2.06 8.24 -1.26
CA ARG A 104 2.56 9.15 -0.23
C ARG A 104 1.40 10.00 0.27
N LEU A 105 1.30 10.15 1.59
CA LEU A 105 0.43 11.15 2.19
C LEU A 105 1.09 12.52 2.10
N SER A 106 0.54 13.41 1.26
CA SER A 106 0.89 14.83 1.25
C SER A 106 -0.04 15.58 2.20
N THR A 107 0.52 16.59 2.85
CA THR A 107 -0.17 17.47 3.79
C THR A 107 0.15 18.94 3.53
N ASP A 108 0.73 19.25 2.37
CA ASP A 108 1.27 20.58 2.06
C ASP A 108 0.17 21.65 2.01
N VAL A 109 -0.99 21.30 1.42
CA VAL A 109 -2.16 22.18 1.30
C VAL A 109 -3.37 21.56 1.99
N ALA A 110 -3.54 20.25 1.84
CA ALA A 110 -4.55 19.42 2.48
C ALA A 110 -4.06 17.98 2.50
N PHE A 111 -4.69 17.12 3.31
CA PHE A 111 -4.45 15.69 3.25
C PHE A 111 -4.82 15.15 1.86
N ALA A 112 -3.85 14.52 1.21
CA ALA A 112 -4.06 13.87 -0.07
C ALA A 112 -3.11 12.69 -0.24
N PHE A 113 -3.62 11.57 -0.75
CA PHE A 113 -2.77 10.48 -1.22
C PHE A 113 -2.25 10.79 -2.62
N VAL A 114 -0.94 10.79 -2.78
CA VAL A 114 -0.22 10.97 -4.04
C VAL A 114 0.35 9.61 -4.45
N PRO A 115 -0.22 8.95 -5.47
CA PRO A 115 0.29 7.66 -5.96
C PRO A 115 1.77 7.74 -6.35
N LEU A 116 2.55 6.73 -5.98
CA LEU A 116 3.96 6.60 -6.31
C LEU A 116 4.14 5.46 -7.32
N GLY A 117 4.73 5.75 -8.48
CA GLY A 117 5.17 4.72 -9.44
C GLY A 117 4.25 4.43 -10.63
N GLY A 118 3.27 5.29 -10.94
CA GLY A 118 2.49 5.22 -12.19
C GLY A 118 2.98 6.24 -13.22
N ASP A 119 3.80 5.81 -14.17
CA ASP A 119 4.32 6.66 -15.26
C ASP A 119 3.40 6.61 -16.50
N SER A 120 2.11 6.96 -16.36
CA SER A 120 1.25 7.44 -17.47
C SER A 120 -0.17 7.75 -17.01
N ALA A 121 -0.52 9.03 -16.97
CA ALA A 121 -1.88 9.51 -16.72
C ALA A 121 -2.79 9.48 -17.97
N GLU A 122 -2.50 8.65 -18.98
CA GLU A 122 -3.19 8.66 -20.28
C GLU A 122 -3.58 7.29 -20.85
N GLU A 123 -3.56 6.22 -20.05
CA GLU A 123 -4.30 5.00 -20.39
C GLU A 123 -5.36 4.80 -19.30
N GLU A 124 -6.63 4.65 -19.69
CA GLU A 124 -7.77 4.28 -18.83
C GLU A 124 -7.63 2.87 -18.22
N ASP A 125 -6.41 2.31 -18.25
CA ASP A 125 -5.95 1.00 -17.84
C ASP A 125 -4.46 1.05 -17.35
N ALA A 126 -3.98 2.23 -16.93
CA ALA A 126 -2.57 2.48 -16.55
C ALA A 126 -2.19 1.97 -15.14
N ALA A 127 -2.53 0.72 -14.82
CA ALA A 127 -2.00 0.04 -13.63
C ALA A 127 -1.46 -1.36 -13.92
N ALA A 128 -1.35 -1.79 -15.19
CA ALA A 128 -0.63 -3.00 -15.54
C ALA A 128 0.89 -2.80 -15.48
N THR A 129 1.43 -2.45 -14.32
CA THR A 129 2.85 -2.63 -14.04
C THR A 129 2.97 -3.89 -13.21
N GLY A 130 3.14 -5.05 -13.88
CA GLY A 130 3.36 -6.37 -13.28
C GLY A 130 4.57 -6.43 -12.35
N TRP A 131 4.42 -5.80 -11.19
CA TRP A 131 5.36 -5.65 -10.09
C TRP A 131 4.57 -6.02 -8.86
N GLY A 132 4.30 -7.31 -8.76
CA GLY A 132 3.39 -7.85 -7.79
C GLY A 132 3.47 -9.36 -7.78
N HIS A 133 2.43 -9.93 -7.21
CA HIS A 133 2.16 -11.35 -7.15
C HIS A 133 1.35 -11.79 -8.38
N ASP A 134 1.34 -13.10 -8.66
CA ASP A 134 0.52 -13.66 -9.76
C ASP A 134 -0.96 -13.87 -9.35
N ASP A 135 -1.32 -13.51 -8.12
CA ASP A 135 -2.66 -13.65 -7.52
C ASP A 135 -2.86 -12.62 -6.40
N VAL A 136 -4.07 -12.54 -5.84
CA VAL A 136 -4.51 -11.62 -4.78
C VAL A 136 -3.46 -11.43 -3.69
N VAL A 137 -3.08 -10.18 -3.43
CA VAL A 137 -2.22 -9.83 -2.29
C VAL A 137 -3.04 -9.92 -1.00
N THR A 138 -2.66 -10.84 -0.13
CA THR A 138 -3.39 -11.16 1.11
C THR A 138 -2.84 -10.45 2.33
N GLY A 139 -1.63 -9.92 2.24
CA GLY A 139 -0.99 -9.27 3.38
C GLY A 139 0.16 -8.39 2.94
N VAL A 140 0.33 -7.28 3.66
CA VAL A 140 1.43 -6.34 3.48
C VAL A 140 1.91 -5.93 4.87
N SER A 141 3.23 -5.88 5.07
CA SER A 141 3.83 -5.50 6.35
C SER A 141 5.10 -4.68 6.13
N ALA A 142 5.20 -3.55 6.83
CA ALA A 142 6.39 -2.71 6.83
C ALA A 142 7.28 -3.02 8.03
N SER A 143 8.59 -3.00 7.82
CA SER A 143 9.56 -3.17 8.90
C SER A 143 9.51 -1.97 9.86
N LYS A 144 9.40 -2.27 11.15
CA LYS A 144 9.39 -1.25 12.21
C LYS A 144 10.79 -0.70 12.53
N ILE A 145 11.84 -1.41 12.12
CA ILE A 145 13.24 -1.03 12.36
C ILE A 145 13.79 -0.27 11.16
N ASP A 146 13.55 -0.79 9.97
CA ASP A 146 13.95 -0.16 8.70
C ASP A 146 12.70 0.08 7.87
N LYS A 147 12.13 1.28 8.02
CA LYS A 147 10.86 1.64 7.37
C LYS A 147 10.95 1.71 5.84
N THR A 148 12.15 1.56 5.26
CA THR A 148 12.32 1.42 3.81
C THR A 148 12.04 0.00 3.31
N GLN A 149 11.79 -0.96 4.21
CA GLN A 149 11.51 -2.34 3.85
C GLN A 149 10.04 -2.69 4.05
N LEU A 150 9.51 -3.42 3.06
CA LEU A 150 8.16 -3.97 3.05
C LEU A 150 8.23 -5.46 2.74
N ALA A 151 7.24 -6.22 3.18
CA ALA A 151 6.99 -7.57 2.71
C ALA A 151 5.51 -7.70 2.31
N SER A 152 5.24 -8.49 1.29
CA SER A 152 3.89 -8.86 0.86
C SER A 152 3.77 -10.38 0.74
N CYS A 153 2.55 -10.90 0.88
CA CYS A 153 2.22 -12.30 0.63
C CYS A 153 0.94 -12.41 -0.20
N SER A 154 0.84 -13.48 -1.00
CA SER A 154 -0.28 -13.69 -1.93
C SER A 154 -0.74 -15.15 -1.96
N TRP A 155 -1.93 -15.36 -2.54
CA TRP A 155 -2.43 -16.68 -2.93
C TRP A 155 -1.59 -17.39 -3.99
N ASP A 156 -0.66 -16.70 -4.66
CA ASP A 156 0.34 -17.30 -5.54
C ASP A 156 1.38 -18.16 -4.80
N LEU A 157 1.24 -18.30 -3.47
CA LEU A 157 2.10 -19.04 -2.57
C LEU A 157 3.49 -18.44 -2.38
N THR A 158 3.65 -17.15 -2.70
CA THR A 158 4.91 -16.44 -2.54
C THR A 158 4.82 -15.32 -1.50
N CYS A 159 5.98 -15.02 -0.91
CA CYS A 159 6.20 -13.80 -0.15
C CYS A 159 7.32 -13.01 -0.81
N VAL A 160 7.06 -11.72 -1.05
CA VAL A 160 8.01 -10.82 -1.70
C VAL A 160 8.48 -9.77 -0.71
N ARG A 161 9.79 -9.53 -0.69
CA ARG A 161 10.41 -8.45 0.09
C ARG A 161 10.77 -7.29 -0.82
N TRP A 162 10.48 -6.08 -0.36
CA TRP A 162 10.71 -4.81 -1.05
C TRP A 162 11.65 -3.93 -0.20
N VAL A 163 12.56 -3.18 -0.82
CA VAL A 163 13.55 -2.33 -0.13
C VAL A 163 13.70 -0.98 -0.87
N GLY A 164 13.65 0.15 -0.16
CA GLY A 164 13.86 1.50 -0.70
C GLY A 164 15.16 2.19 -0.23
N GLY A 165 15.75 3.10 -1.04
CA GLY A 165 16.85 3.99 -0.59
C GLY A 165 17.87 4.49 -1.64
N GLY A 166 17.78 5.79 -2.00
CA GLY A 166 18.83 6.82 -2.17
C GLY A 166 20.05 6.72 -3.15
N SER A 167 20.02 7.54 -4.23
CA SER A 167 21.15 8.21 -4.92
C SER A 167 22.42 7.41 -5.30
N GLY A 168 22.39 6.75 -6.46
CA GLY A 168 23.61 6.28 -7.13
C GLY A 168 23.36 5.14 -8.11
N ARG A 169 22.78 5.44 -9.27
CA ARG A 169 22.58 4.48 -10.39
C ARG A 169 22.13 3.06 -9.96
N ARG A 170 21.18 2.98 -9.03
CA ARG A 170 20.15 1.94 -8.94
C ARG A 170 18.90 2.71 -8.52
N ARG A 171 17.92 2.70 -9.42
CA ARG A 171 16.71 3.56 -9.44
C ARG A 171 16.03 3.36 -8.07
N GLY A 172 16.00 4.36 -7.18
CA GLY A 172 15.10 5.51 -7.19
C GLY A 172 13.71 5.03 -6.78
N LEU A 173 13.05 5.65 -5.80
CA LEU A 173 11.64 5.41 -5.42
C LEU A 173 10.63 5.82 -6.53
N THR A 174 11.09 5.81 -7.77
CA THR A 174 10.41 5.97 -9.07
C THR A 174 10.93 4.91 -10.08
N GLY A 175 11.49 3.80 -9.60
CA GLY A 175 11.97 2.74 -10.48
C GLY A 175 12.24 1.47 -9.72
N ALA A 176 11.37 0.48 -9.97
CA ALA A 176 11.69 -0.93 -9.85
C ALA A 176 12.11 -1.41 -8.45
N LEU A 177 11.13 -1.66 -7.58
CA LEU A 177 11.37 -2.52 -6.42
C LEU A 177 11.47 -3.97 -6.91
N GLN A 178 12.66 -4.56 -6.86
CA GLN A 178 12.87 -5.93 -7.31
C GLN A 178 12.50 -6.90 -6.17
N GLY A 179 11.42 -7.64 -6.36
CA GLY A 179 11.03 -8.69 -5.43
C GLY A 179 11.98 -9.88 -5.48
N GLU A 180 12.59 -10.24 -4.34
CA GLU A 180 13.18 -11.56 -4.17
C GLU A 180 12.16 -12.47 -3.48
N ALA A 181 11.61 -13.43 -4.22
CA ALA A 181 10.74 -14.46 -3.66
C ALA A 181 11.54 -15.33 -2.69
N LEU A 182 11.16 -15.34 -1.42
CA LEU A 182 11.74 -16.24 -0.42
C LEU A 182 11.11 -17.64 -0.56
N GLY A 183 11.38 -18.29 -1.69
CA GLY A 183 10.98 -19.67 -1.94
C GLY A 183 11.97 -20.66 -1.32
N HIS A 184 11.45 -21.69 -0.64
CA HIS A 184 12.23 -22.84 -0.18
C HIS A 184 13.06 -23.42 -1.34
N ARG A 185 14.39 -23.20 -1.34
CA ARG A 185 15.29 -24.06 -2.11
C ARG A 185 15.27 -25.43 -1.45
N SER A 186 14.53 -26.38 -2.02
CA SER A 186 14.73 -27.79 -1.69
C SER A 186 16.14 -28.17 -2.16
N GLY A 187 17.06 -28.24 -1.19
CA GLY A 187 18.40 -28.74 -1.39
C GLY A 187 18.36 -30.22 -1.74
N GLY A 188 18.26 -30.53 -3.03
CA GLY A 188 18.51 -31.86 -3.57
C GLY A 188 20.01 -32.13 -3.71
N GLN A 189 20.74 -32.21 -2.59
CA GLN A 189 22.01 -32.93 -2.57
C GLN A 189 21.70 -34.42 -2.49
N SER A 190 21.84 -35.15 -3.59
CA SER A 190 22.07 -36.59 -3.53
C SER A 190 23.34 -36.93 -4.31
N GLY A 191 24.49 -36.82 -3.62
CA GLY A 191 25.66 -37.60 -3.98
C GLY A 191 25.39 -39.07 -3.65
N ARG A 192 25.53 -39.94 -4.66
CA ARG A 192 26.08 -41.28 -4.47
C ARG A 192 26.95 -41.62 -5.67
N ASP A 193 28.25 -41.66 -5.39
CA ASP A 193 29.19 -42.58 -6.02
C ASP A 193 28.57 -43.98 -6.12
N VAL A 194 28.64 -44.58 -7.31
CA VAL A 194 28.90 -46.01 -7.45
C VAL A 194 29.82 -46.18 -8.65
N GLY A 195 31.08 -46.46 -8.39
CA GLY A 195 32.02 -46.96 -9.38
C GLY A 195 31.66 -48.39 -9.79
N GLY A 196 31.94 -48.68 -11.06
CA GLY A 196 31.98 -50.00 -11.68
C GLY A 196 32.90 -49.94 -12.88
#